data_AF-A0A357C3C7-F1
#
_entry.id   AF-A0A357C3C7-F1
#
_cell.length_a   1.000
_cell.length_b   1.000
_cell.length_c   1.000
_cell.angle_alpha   90.00
_cell.angle_beta   90.00
_cell.angle_gamma   90.00
#
_symmetry.space_group_name_H-M   'P 1'
#
loop_
_entity.id
_entity.type
_entity.pdbx_description
1 polymer ?
#
loop_
_entity_poly.entity_id
_entity_poly.type
_entity_poly.pdbx_seq_one_letter_code
_entity_poly.pdbx_strand_id
1 'polypeptide(L)'
;MKMDTKAIEQYKFYRLYEHDFDNAIHTLKILKRYKKLDVRHALLRDIIVTYAKPFSVSHGIEITKHKLSTKLVPSHSKALHEELFNVRNQLFAHTDLLYKNPKVTKWDLGKYKRFPMSFKGYDYTQLNRQVDEITNLAYAVQKGLRRKIREIEKDL
;
A
#
# COMPACT_ATOMS: atom_id res chain seq x y z
N MET A 1 -11.10 -27.88 -24.68
CA MET A 1 -10.16 -26.77 -24.89
C MET A 1 -9.30 -26.65 -23.63
N LYS A 2 -7.98 -26.78 -23.71
CA LYS A 2 -7.11 -26.70 -22.54
C LYS A 2 -6.88 -25.22 -22.25
N MET A 3 -7.48 -24.69 -21.19
CA MET A 3 -7.31 -23.28 -20.83
C MET A 3 -5.84 -22.98 -20.51
N ASP A 4 -5.35 -21.83 -20.94
CA ASP A 4 -4.01 -21.36 -20.63
C ASP A 4 -3.86 -21.18 -19.12
N THR A 5 -2.99 -21.98 -18.50
CA THR A 5 -2.74 -21.96 -17.05
C THR A 5 -2.21 -20.60 -16.60
N LYS A 6 -1.46 -19.90 -17.45
CA LYS A 6 -0.96 -18.54 -17.18
C LYS A 6 -2.09 -17.52 -17.17
N ALA A 7 -3.02 -17.59 -18.13
CA ALA A 7 -4.19 -16.72 -18.17
C ALA A 7 -5.09 -16.92 -16.94
N ILE A 8 -5.33 -18.18 -16.53
CA ILE A 8 -6.08 -18.50 -15.30
C ILE A 8 -5.36 -17.94 -14.07
N GLU A 9 -4.05 -18.11 -13.97
CA GLU A 9 -3.28 -17.57 -12.85
C GLU A 9 -3.35 -16.03 -12.80
N GLN A 10 -3.20 -15.37 -13.96
CA GLN A 10 -3.32 -13.92 -14.04
C GLN A 10 -4.70 -13.43 -13.60
N TYR A 11 -5.76 -14.14 -14.01
CA TYR A 11 -7.12 -13.87 -13.57
C TYR A 11 -7.27 -14.00 -12.05
N LYS A 12 -6.77 -15.08 -11.44
CA LYS A 12 -6.77 -15.27 -9.98
C LYS A 12 -6.10 -14.09 -9.26
N PHE A 13 -4.94 -13.65 -9.74
CA PHE A 13 -4.27 -12.48 -9.17
C PHE A 13 -5.08 -11.20 -9.31
N TYR A 14 -5.72 -10.96 -10.45
CA TYR A 14 -6.58 -9.78 -10.61
C TYR A 14 -7.78 -9.80 -9.66
N ARG A 15 -8.40 -10.97 -9.42
CA ARG A 15 -9.47 -11.11 -8.41
C ARG A 15 -8.96 -10.87 -6.99
N LEU A 16 -7.76 -11.35 -6.64
CA LEU A 16 -7.14 -11.06 -5.35
C LEU A 16 -6.85 -9.56 -5.18
N TYR A 17 -6.34 -8.89 -6.21
CA TYR A 17 -6.10 -7.45 -6.18
C TYR A 17 -7.40 -6.65 -6.06
N GLU A 18 -8.47 -7.08 -6.72
CA GLU A 18 -9.79 -6.46 -6.58
C GLU A 18 -10.27 -6.53 -5.13
N HIS A 19 -10.12 -7.70 -4.49
CA HIS A 19 -10.46 -7.89 -3.09
C HIS A 19 -9.63 -7.00 -2.15
N ASP A 20 -8.32 -6.86 -2.39
CA ASP A 20 -7.47 -5.93 -1.64
C ASP A 20 -7.99 -4.47 -1.77
N PHE A 21 -8.38 -4.03 -2.97
CA PHE A 21 -8.97 -2.69 -3.14
C PHE A 21 -10.34 -2.52 -2.46
N ASP A 22 -11.20 -3.55 -2.51
CA ASP A 22 -12.49 -3.51 -1.80
C ASP A 22 -12.28 -3.37 -0.29
N ASN A 23 -11.29 -4.08 0.28
CA ASN A 23 -10.91 -3.95 1.68
C ASN A 23 -10.39 -2.54 2.00
N ALA A 24 -9.47 -2.00 1.20
CA ALA A 24 -8.95 -0.63 1.41
C ALA A 24 -10.08 0.42 1.37
N ILE A 25 -10.97 0.32 0.39
CA ILE A 25 -12.15 1.20 0.25
C ILE A 25 -13.10 1.04 1.43
N HIS A 26 -13.32 -0.19 1.90
CA HIS A 26 -14.12 -0.44 3.09
C HIS A 26 -13.50 0.22 4.33
N THR A 27 -12.20 0.03 4.56
CA THR A 27 -11.48 0.67 5.68
C THR A 27 -11.52 2.21 5.58
N LEU A 28 -11.46 2.79 4.38
CA LEU A 28 -11.66 4.24 4.18
C LEU A 28 -13.06 4.71 4.60
N LYS A 29 -14.11 3.94 4.30
CA LYS A 29 -15.48 4.24 4.79
C LYS A 29 -15.57 4.15 6.31
N ILE A 30 -14.90 3.17 6.92
CA ILE A 30 -14.79 3.07 8.38
C ILE A 30 -14.08 4.33 8.91
N LEU A 31 -12.90 4.67 8.38
CA LEU A 31 -12.08 5.79 8.81
C LEU A 31 -12.86 7.11 8.88
N LYS A 32 -13.71 7.39 7.89
CA LYS A 32 -14.56 8.61 7.86
C LYS A 32 -15.51 8.74 9.05
N ARG A 33 -15.86 7.63 9.73
CA ARG A 33 -16.76 7.62 10.89
C ARG A 33 -16.05 7.82 12.23
N TYR A 34 -14.76 7.52 12.32
CA TYR A 34 -14.01 7.59 13.58
C TYR A 34 -13.32 8.94 13.75
N LYS A 35 -13.46 9.56 14.93
CA LYS A 35 -12.83 10.86 15.24
C LYS A 35 -11.49 10.74 15.97
N LYS A 36 -11.30 9.71 16.80
CA LYS A 36 -10.09 9.55 17.61
C LYS A 36 -8.85 9.29 16.75
N LEU A 37 -7.80 10.09 16.94
CA LEU A 37 -6.62 10.10 16.06
C LEU A 37 -5.81 8.80 16.12
N ASP A 38 -5.67 8.18 17.29
CA ASP A 38 -5.00 6.89 17.47
C ASP A 38 -5.60 5.78 16.59
N VAL A 39 -6.93 5.66 16.59
CA VAL A 39 -7.67 4.71 15.75
C VAL A 39 -7.52 5.09 14.28
N ARG A 40 -7.65 6.38 13.94
CA ARG A 40 -7.49 6.86 12.57
C ARG A 40 -6.10 6.55 12.01
N HIS A 41 -5.04 6.72 12.80
CA HIS A 41 -3.67 6.43 12.38
C HIS A 41 -3.46 4.94 12.10
N ALA A 42 -4.05 4.06 12.92
CA ALA A 42 -4.02 2.62 12.69
C ALA A 42 -4.74 2.24 11.39
N LEU A 43 -5.94 2.79 11.16
CA LEU A 43 -6.72 2.58 9.94
C LEU A 43 -6.00 3.12 8.69
N LEU A 44 -5.37 4.29 8.78
CA LEU A 44 -4.59 4.87 7.68
C LEU A 44 -3.40 3.99 7.29
N ARG A 45 -2.72 3.38 8.27
CA ARG A 45 -1.65 2.41 8.01
C ARG A 45 -2.19 1.20 7.26
N ASP A 46 -3.30 0.64 7.72
CA ASP A 46 -3.96 -0.50 7.06
C ASP A 46 -4.35 -0.17 5.62
N ILE A 47 -4.98 0.99 5.39
CA ILE A 47 -5.36 1.47 4.05
C ILE A 47 -4.15 1.53 3.13
N ILE A 48 -3.04 2.12 3.58
CA ILE A 48 -1.82 2.24 2.75
C ILE A 48 -1.24 0.89 2.41
N VAL A 49 -1.10 0.00 3.41
CA VAL A 49 -0.53 -1.34 3.19
C VAL A 49 -1.40 -2.12 2.22
N THR A 50 -2.71 -2.11 2.42
CA THR A 50 -3.68 -2.86 1.61
C THR A 50 -3.79 -2.30 0.19
N TYR A 51 -3.83 -0.97 0.03
CA TYR A 51 -3.81 -0.30 -1.28
C TYR A 51 -2.53 -0.59 -2.08
N ALA A 52 -1.36 -0.57 -1.42
CA ALA A 52 -0.06 -0.72 -2.07
C ALA A 52 0.29 -2.18 -2.39
N LYS A 53 -0.33 -3.15 -1.72
CA LYS A 53 -0.03 -4.58 -1.84
C LYS A 53 -0.14 -5.10 -3.29
N PRO A 54 -1.20 -4.81 -4.07
CA PRO A 54 -1.26 -5.19 -5.49
C PRO A 54 -0.09 -4.70 -6.35
N PHE A 55 0.53 -3.57 -5.98
CA PHE A 55 1.66 -2.98 -6.71
C PHE A 55 3.03 -3.48 -6.23
N SER A 56 3.05 -4.32 -5.19
CA SER A 56 4.24 -5.02 -4.73
C SER A 56 4.35 -6.38 -5.44
N VAL A 57 5.57 -6.91 -5.55
CA VAL A 57 5.78 -8.22 -6.15
C VAL A 57 5.14 -9.31 -5.29
N SER A 58 4.31 -10.14 -5.91
CA SER A 58 3.74 -11.37 -5.36
C SER A 58 4.24 -12.58 -6.15
N HIS A 59 4.32 -13.76 -5.54
CA HIS A 59 4.84 -14.96 -6.21
C HIS A 59 3.70 -15.86 -6.67
N GLY A 60 3.70 -16.22 -7.96
CA GLY A 60 2.77 -17.17 -8.57
C GLY A 60 3.41 -18.54 -8.84
N ILE A 61 2.67 -19.43 -9.48
CA ILE A 61 3.10 -20.79 -9.83
C ILE A 61 3.62 -20.80 -11.27
N GLU A 62 2.80 -20.35 -12.22
CA GLU A 62 3.12 -20.31 -13.66
C GLU A 62 3.90 -19.05 -14.05
N ILE A 63 3.64 -17.94 -13.36
CA ILE A 63 4.33 -16.66 -13.49
C ILE A 63 4.98 -16.36 -12.15
N THR A 64 6.30 -16.36 -12.13
CA THR A 64 7.10 -16.24 -10.89
C THR A 64 6.85 -14.94 -10.12
N LYS A 65 6.50 -13.86 -10.83
CA LYS A 65 6.29 -12.53 -10.24
C LYS A 65 5.04 -11.87 -10.82
N HIS A 66 4.06 -11.63 -9.96
CA HIS A 66 2.88 -10.84 -10.25
C HIS A 66 2.97 -9.47 -9.61
N LYS A 67 2.56 -8.46 -10.35
CA LYS A 67 2.43 -7.08 -9.89
C LYS A 67 1.40 -6.37 -10.75
N LEU A 68 0.53 -5.60 -10.10
CA LEU A 68 -0.38 -4.71 -10.79
C LEU A 68 0.41 -3.59 -11.47
N SER A 69 0.11 -3.36 -12.76
CA SER A 69 0.78 -2.31 -13.52
C SER A 69 0.38 -0.91 -13.03
N THR A 70 1.37 -0.05 -12.82
CA THR A 70 1.16 1.37 -12.49
C THR A 70 0.51 2.16 -13.63
N LYS A 71 0.38 1.57 -14.83
CA LYS A 71 -0.41 2.15 -15.94
C LYS A 71 -1.91 2.29 -15.59
N LEU A 72 -2.41 1.58 -14.58
CA LEU A 72 -3.78 1.73 -14.09
C LEU A 72 -3.96 2.96 -13.18
N VAL A 73 -2.86 3.58 -12.73
CA VAL A 73 -2.91 4.77 -11.90
C VAL A 73 -3.15 6.00 -12.79
N PRO A 74 -4.19 6.82 -12.53
CA PRO A 74 -4.43 8.04 -13.28
C PRO A 74 -3.23 8.99 -13.21
N SER A 75 -2.93 9.69 -14.31
CA SER A 75 -1.77 10.59 -14.41
C SER A 75 -1.74 11.65 -13.29
N HIS A 76 -2.88 12.26 -12.99
CA HIS A 76 -3.02 13.28 -11.95
C HIS A 76 -2.84 12.74 -10.51
N SER A 77 -2.93 11.41 -10.31
CA SER A 77 -2.78 10.78 -8.98
C SER A 77 -1.47 10.01 -8.84
N LYS A 78 -0.56 10.09 -9.81
CA LYS A 78 0.73 9.37 -9.77
C LYS A 78 1.59 9.77 -8.57
N ALA A 79 1.69 11.06 -8.29
CA ALA A 79 2.47 11.56 -7.15
C ALA A 79 1.94 11.00 -5.82
N LEU A 80 0.61 10.99 -5.63
CA LEU A 80 -0.01 10.39 -4.46
C LEU A 80 0.23 8.88 -4.41
N HIS A 81 0.07 8.16 -5.52
CA HIS A 81 0.37 6.73 -5.58
C HIS A 81 1.82 6.41 -5.15
N GLU A 82 2.78 7.17 -5.68
CA GLU A 82 4.19 7.03 -5.34
C GLU A 82 4.44 7.34 -3.87
N GLU A 83 3.82 8.38 -3.32
CA GLU A 83 3.87 8.70 -1.90
C GLU A 83 3.37 7.53 -1.04
N LEU A 84 2.17 7.01 -1.30
CA LEU A 84 1.60 5.89 -0.53
C LEU A 84 2.46 4.62 -0.65
N PHE A 85 2.96 4.33 -1.86
CA PHE A 85 3.81 3.17 -2.11
C PHE A 85 5.15 3.26 -1.39
N ASN A 86 5.77 4.45 -1.41
CA ASN A 86 7.02 4.71 -0.70
C ASN A 86 6.83 4.65 0.81
N VAL A 87 5.77 5.25 1.35
CA VAL A 87 5.44 5.18 2.78
C VAL A 87 5.21 3.73 3.21
N ARG A 88 4.51 2.92 2.41
CA ARG A 88 4.39 1.48 2.68
C ARG A 88 5.76 0.82 2.76
N ASN A 89 6.59 1.02 1.74
CA ASN A 89 7.87 0.30 1.62
C ASN A 89 8.87 0.74 2.68
N GLN A 90 9.01 2.03 2.94
CA GLN A 90 10.07 2.55 3.78
C GLN A 90 9.72 2.49 5.27
N LEU A 91 8.43 2.49 5.59
CA LEU A 91 7.99 2.72 6.97
C LEU A 91 7.02 1.68 7.52
N PHE A 92 6.02 1.23 6.75
CA PHE A 92 4.96 0.37 7.30
C PHE A 92 5.18 -1.11 7.12
N ALA A 93 5.83 -1.52 6.03
CA ALA A 93 6.11 -2.92 5.73
C ALA A 93 7.58 -3.31 5.94
N HIS A 94 8.49 -2.32 5.95
CA HIS A 94 9.91 -2.56 6.18
C HIS A 94 10.47 -1.53 7.17
N THR A 95 11.60 -1.89 7.80
CA THR A 95 12.38 -1.01 8.68
C THR A 95 13.54 -0.43 7.89
N ASP A 96 13.29 0.62 7.12
CA ASP A 96 14.33 1.26 6.33
C ASP A 96 15.17 2.24 7.19
N LEU A 97 16.46 1.97 7.29
CA LEU A 97 17.42 2.79 8.05
C LEU A 97 17.53 4.20 7.48
N LEU A 98 17.53 4.35 6.15
CA LEU A 98 17.68 5.64 5.49
C LEU A 98 16.47 6.54 5.72
N TYR A 99 15.29 5.94 5.76
CA TYR A 99 14.06 6.67 6.04
C TYR A 99 13.96 7.11 7.50
N LYS A 100 14.25 6.20 8.44
CA LYS A 100 14.19 6.50 9.88
C LYS A 100 15.32 7.43 10.32
N ASN A 101 16.47 7.31 9.67
CA ASN A 101 17.72 8.03 9.92
C ASN A 101 17.94 8.35 11.42
N PRO A 102 17.95 7.31 12.29
CA PRO A 102 18.00 7.52 13.72
C PRO A 102 19.32 8.19 14.10
N LYS A 103 19.23 9.31 14.84
CA LYS A 103 20.44 9.99 15.31
C LYS A 103 20.91 9.31 16.60
N VAL A 104 22.12 8.77 16.56
CA VAL A 104 22.79 8.15 17.71
C VAL A 104 23.58 9.23 18.44
N THR A 105 23.41 9.32 19.76
CA THR A 105 24.26 10.14 20.63
C THR A 105 25.06 9.23 21.55
N LYS A 106 26.28 9.60 21.91
CA LYS A 106 27.10 8.88 22.87
C LYS A 106 27.01 9.56 24.24
N TRP A 107 26.57 8.83 25.25
CA TRP A 107 26.59 9.26 26.65
C TRP A 107 27.66 8.47 27.39
N ASP A 108 28.66 9.17 27.93
CA ASP A 108 29.69 8.59 28.77
C ASP A 108 29.30 8.76 30.24
N LEU A 109 28.98 7.66 30.92
CA LEU A 109 28.50 7.64 32.31
C LEU A 109 29.56 7.07 33.26
N GLY A 110 30.84 7.15 32.87
CA GLY A 110 31.99 6.70 33.66
C GLY A 110 32.13 5.18 33.68
N LYS A 111 31.27 4.46 34.40
CA LYS A 111 31.31 2.99 34.50
C LYS A 111 30.78 2.28 33.26
N TYR A 112 30.00 2.98 32.42
CA TYR A 112 29.42 2.43 31.20
C TYR A 112 29.14 3.53 30.18
N LYS A 113 29.09 3.14 28.91
CA LYS A 113 28.69 3.99 27.78
C LYS A 113 27.28 3.64 27.36
N ARG A 114 26.44 4.64 27.09
CA ARG A 114 25.11 4.46 26.49
C ARG A 114 25.05 5.14 25.12
N PHE A 115 24.28 4.57 24.22
CA PHE A 115 24.08 5.08 22.86
C PHE A 115 22.59 5.30 22.58
N PRO A 116 21.96 6.28 23.25
CA PRO A 116 20.56 6.60 22.97
C PRO A 116 20.36 6.99 21.50
N MET A 117 19.19 6.61 20.98
CA MET A 117 18.76 6.90 19.63
C MET A 117 17.46 7.71 19.66
N SER A 118 17.39 8.72 18.79
CA SER A 118 16.13 9.40 18.49
C SER A 118 15.51 8.84 17.22
N PHE A 119 14.19 8.68 17.22
CA PHE A 119 13.43 8.16 16.09
C PHE A 119 12.47 9.21 15.58
N LYS A 120 12.51 9.52 14.28
CA LYS A 120 11.52 10.40 13.66
C LYS A 120 10.20 9.64 13.49
N GLY A 121 9.12 10.23 14.02
CA GLY A 121 7.75 9.78 13.78
C GLY A 121 7.29 10.11 12.36
N TYR A 122 6.23 9.44 11.91
CA TYR A 122 5.57 9.77 10.64
C TYR A 122 4.47 10.81 10.87
N ASP A 123 4.32 11.76 9.95
CA ASP A 123 3.25 12.74 10.01
C ASP A 123 1.93 12.15 9.50
N TYR A 124 1.22 11.48 10.40
CA TYR A 124 -0.13 10.97 10.11
C TYR A 124 -1.14 12.10 9.91
N THR A 125 -0.85 13.34 10.33
CA THR A 125 -1.77 14.47 10.14
C THR A 125 -1.83 14.87 8.68
N GLN A 126 -0.67 14.92 8.00
CA GLN A 126 -0.60 15.15 6.56
C GLN A 126 -1.44 14.11 5.80
N LEU A 127 -1.23 12.82 6.11
CA LEU A 127 -1.95 11.74 5.46
C LEU A 127 -3.47 11.80 5.72
N ASN A 128 -3.85 12.18 6.94
CA ASN A 128 -5.25 12.34 7.32
C ASN A 128 -5.96 13.46 6.54
N ARG A 129 -5.22 14.47 6.03
CA ARG A 129 -5.76 15.52 5.17
C ARG A 129 -6.03 15.04 3.73
N GLN A 130 -5.37 13.98 3.29
CA GLN A 130 -5.46 13.45 1.93
C GLN A 130 -6.49 12.30 1.79
N VAL A 131 -7.35 12.07 2.78
CA VAL A 131 -8.25 10.90 2.81
C VAL A 131 -9.17 10.83 1.60
N ASP A 132 -9.65 11.96 1.11
CA ASP A 132 -10.56 12.00 -0.04
C ASP A 132 -9.81 11.72 -1.35
N GLU A 133 -8.59 12.24 -1.50
CA GLU A 133 -7.72 11.96 -2.64
C GLU A 133 -7.30 10.48 -2.68
N ILE A 134 -6.96 9.90 -1.53
CA ILE A 134 -6.65 8.46 -1.40
C ILE A 134 -7.88 7.63 -1.78
N THR A 135 -9.08 8.06 -1.33
CA THR A 135 -10.34 7.40 -1.69
C THR A 135 -10.56 7.41 -3.19
N ASN A 136 -10.42 8.58 -3.83
CA ASN A 136 -10.60 8.74 -5.27
C ASN A 136 -9.59 7.91 -6.07
N LEU A 137 -8.33 7.89 -5.63
CA LEU A 137 -7.28 7.07 -6.23
C LEU A 137 -7.61 5.57 -6.16
N ALA A 138 -8.03 5.06 -4.99
CA ALA A 138 -8.40 3.65 -4.81
C ALA A 138 -9.57 3.26 -5.74
N TYR A 139 -10.61 4.08 -5.81
CA TYR A 139 -11.74 3.85 -6.71
C TYR A 139 -11.34 3.87 -8.20
N ALA A 140 -10.50 4.83 -8.60
CA ALA A 140 -10.06 4.94 -9.99
C ALA A 140 -9.25 3.72 -10.44
N VAL A 141 -8.29 3.27 -9.62
CA VAL A 141 -7.50 2.07 -9.89
C VAL A 141 -8.38 0.83 -9.92
N GLN A 142 -9.26 0.66 -8.94
CA GLN A 142 -10.18 -0.48 -8.88
C GLN A 142 -11.08 -0.55 -10.13
N LYS A 143 -11.61 0.59 -10.58
CA LYS A 143 -12.41 0.66 -11.81
C LYS A 143 -11.60 0.20 -13.03
N GLY A 144 -10.34 0.62 -13.13
CA GLY A 144 -9.43 0.18 -14.18
C GLY A 144 -9.15 -1.32 -14.14
N LEU A 145 -8.92 -1.87 -12.95
CA LEU A 145 -8.73 -3.30 -12.73
C LEU A 145 -9.98 -4.12 -13.11
N ARG A 146 -11.17 -3.69 -12.68
CA ARG A 146 -12.45 -4.33 -13.04
C ARG A 146 -12.72 -4.36 -14.54
N ARG A 147 -12.18 -3.40 -15.29
CA ARG A 147 -12.25 -3.45 -16.76
C ARG A 147 -11.36 -4.56 -17.31
N LYS A 148 -10.13 -4.69 -16.82
CA LYS A 148 -9.22 -5.78 -17.22
C LYS A 148 -9.75 -7.17 -16.85
N ILE A 149 -10.36 -7.30 -15.67
CA ILE A 149 -11.02 -8.55 -15.24
C ILE A 149 -12.10 -8.94 -16.26
N ARG A 150 -12.99 -8.01 -16.60
CA ARG A 150 -14.05 -8.24 -17.59
C ARG A 150 -13.55 -8.51 -19.01
N GLU A 151 -12.37 -7.99 -19.38
CA GLU A 151 -11.74 -8.32 -20.66
C GLU A 151 -11.31 -9.79 -20.66
N ILE A 152 -10.63 -10.25 -19.61
CA ILE A 152 -10.21 -11.65 -19.48
C ILE A 152 -11.44 -12.60 -19.39
N GLU A 153 -12.48 -12.23 -18.64
CA GLU A 153 -13.71 -13.02 -18.50
C GLU A 153 -14.47 -13.25 -19.82
N LYS A 154 -14.22 -12.45 -20.87
CA LYS A 154 -14.83 -12.69 -22.20
C LYS A 154 -14.16 -13.84 -22.96
N ASP A 155 -12.89 -14.09 -22.64
CA ASP A 155 -12.03 -15.04 -23.34
C ASP A 155 -11.84 -16.35 -22.54
N LEU A 156 -12.39 -16.42 -21.32
CA LEU A 156 -12.41 -17.60 -20.44
C LEU A 156 -13.68 -18.42 -20.65
#